data_AF-A0AAD9KBI6-F1
#
_entry.id   AF-A0AAD9KBI6-F1
#
_cell.length_a   1.000
_cell.length_b   1.000
_cell.length_c   1.000
_cell.angle_alpha   90.00
_cell.angle_beta   90.00
_cell.angle_gamma   90.00
#
_symmetry.space_group_name_H-M   'P 1'
#
loop_
_entity.id
_entity.type
_entity.pdbx_description
1 polymer ?
#
loop_
_entity_poly.entity_id
_entity_poly.type
_entity_poly.pdbx_seq_one_letter_code
_entity_poly.pdbx_strand_id
1 'polypeptide(L)'
;MNEELSCGVQLKYNDKPNCELEGHALLRIDGTELIIRVRLADRGQYAIKLYAKEGENPGRLDNVCNYLIRHAGPAAVPPNFPTIHDDQLGKRFINCDHFHIQAVSHIDDIVYTDQAQVVFRFATP
;
A
#
# COMPACT_ATOMS: atom_id res chain seq x y z
N MET A 1 21.73 10.83 -9.13
CA MET A 1 21.48 9.49 -8.55
C MET A 1 20.41 9.74 -7.50
N ASN A 2 19.14 9.51 -7.84
CA ASN A 2 18.06 9.69 -6.87
C ASN A 2 18.09 8.48 -5.95
N GLU A 3 18.30 8.72 -4.66
CA GLU A 3 18.29 7.68 -3.64
C GLU A 3 16.88 7.07 -3.56
N GLU A 4 16.79 5.74 -3.49
CA GLU A 4 15.50 5.06 -3.47
C GLU A 4 14.82 5.27 -2.10
N LEU A 5 13.67 5.94 -2.09
CA LEU A 5 12.83 6.07 -0.91
C LEU A 5 12.19 4.71 -0.62
N SER A 6 12.52 4.10 0.52
CA SER A 6 11.79 2.92 0.99
C SER A 6 10.80 3.31 2.07
N CYS A 7 9.55 2.89 1.92
CA CYS A 7 8.48 3.17 2.88
C CYS A 7 7.82 1.88 3.36
N GLY A 8 7.29 1.92 4.58
CA GLY A 8 6.55 0.82 5.19
C GLY A 8 5.37 1.34 6.00
N VAL A 9 4.30 0.54 6.07
CA VAL A 9 3.11 0.86 6.86
C VAL A 9 2.83 -0.25 7.86
N GLN A 10 2.42 0.13 9.06
CA GLN A 10 1.92 -0.81 10.07
C GLN A 10 0.57 -0.35 10.59
N LEU A 11 -0.39 -1.28 10.64
CA LEU A 11 -1.67 -1.10 11.32
C LEU A 11 -1.62 -1.76 12.70
N LYS A 12 -2.22 -1.11 13.70
CA LYS A 12 -2.38 -1.63 15.06
C LYS A 12 -3.84 -1.54 15.47
N TYR A 13 -4.29 -2.54 16.22
CA TYR A 13 -5.58 -2.59 16.89
C TYR A 13 -5.35 -3.24 18.26
N ASN A 14 -5.80 -2.61 19.34
CA ASN A 14 -5.38 -3.02 20.69
C ASN A 14 -5.76 -4.45 21.04
N ASP A 15 -6.91 -4.91 20.55
CA ASP A 15 -7.46 -6.22 20.90
C ASP A 15 -7.08 -7.32 19.88
N LYS A 16 -6.19 -7.03 18.92
CA LYS A 16 -5.74 -8.00 17.90
C LYS A 16 -4.22 -8.02 17.77
N PRO A 17 -3.61 -9.21 17.62
CA PRO A 17 -2.20 -9.33 17.30
C PRO A 17 -1.92 -8.79 15.88
N ASN A 18 -0.67 -8.40 15.60
CA ASN A 18 -0.31 -7.82 14.31
C ASN A 18 -0.53 -8.78 13.14
N CYS A 19 -0.35 -10.08 13.36
CA CYS A 19 -0.55 -11.10 12.31
C CYS A 19 -2.00 -11.14 11.80
N GLU A 20 -2.98 -10.82 12.65
CA GLU A 20 -4.38 -10.69 12.25
C GLU A 20 -4.67 -9.39 11.47
N LEU A 21 -3.73 -8.45 11.46
CA LEU A 21 -3.82 -7.19 10.72
C LEU A 21 -2.96 -7.18 9.44
N GLU A 22 -2.27 -8.29 9.15
CA GLU A 22 -1.54 -8.45 7.89
C GLU A 22 -2.53 -8.41 6.71
N GLY A 23 -2.20 -7.62 5.69
CA GLY A 23 -3.09 -7.41 4.55
C GLY A 23 -4.30 -6.49 4.83
N HIS A 24 -4.38 -5.84 6.00
CA HIS A 24 -5.39 -4.80 6.26
C HIS A 24 -4.93 -3.40 5.88
N ALA A 25 -3.64 -3.20 5.65
CA ALA A 25 -3.07 -1.95 5.16
C ALA A 25 -2.27 -2.21 3.90
N LEU A 26 -2.35 -1.27 2.97
CA LEU A 26 -1.63 -1.33 1.71
C LEU A 26 -1.05 0.05 1.39
N LEU A 27 0.21 0.07 0.98
CA LEU A 27 0.94 1.27 0.63
C LEU A 27 1.11 1.37 -0.89
N ARG A 28 0.95 2.58 -1.43
CA ARG A 28 1.23 2.94 -2.82
C ARG A 28 2.11 4.17 -2.83
N ILE A 29 3.08 4.20 -3.74
CA ILE A 29 3.83 5.40 -4.10
C ILE A 29 3.35 5.83 -5.49
N ASP A 30 2.88 7.06 -5.62
CA ASP A 30 2.47 7.65 -6.89
C ASP A 30 3.18 8.99 -7.11
N GLY A 31 4.26 8.95 -7.89
CA GLY A 31 5.14 10.11 -8.08
C GLY A 31 5.69 10.61 -6.74
N THR A 32 5.19 11.75 -6.27
CA THR A 32 5.59 12.38 -5.01
C THR A 32 4.63 12.09 -3.84
N GLU A 33 3.58 11.32 -4.05
CA GLU A 33 2.56 11.04 -3.05
C GLU A 33 2.68 9.60 -2.50
N LEU A 34 2.55 9.48 -1.17
CA LEU A 34 2.38 8.20 -0.47
C LEU A 34 0.90 8.03 -0.13
N ILE A 35 0.28 6.99 -0.68
CA ILE A 35 -1.14 6.69 -0.47
C ILE A 35 -1.24 5.40 0.36
N ILE A 36 -1.89 5.48 1.51
CA ILE A 36 -2.16 4.33 2.38
C ILE A 36 -3.64 4.01 2.34
N ARG A 37 -3.98 2.77 2.01
CA ARG A 37 -5.35 2.25 2.09
C ARG A 37 -5.46 1.26 3.23
N VAL A 38 -6.50 1.41 4.03
CA VAL A 38 -6.77 0.53 5.17
C VAL A 38 -8.18 -0.06 5.12
N ARG A 39 -8.29 -1.34 5.49
CA ARG A 39 -9.54 -2.06 5.68
C ARG A 39 -9.74 -2.31 7.17
N LEU A 40 -10.73 -1.63 7.75
CA LEU A 40 -11.03 -1.69 9.18
C LEU A 40 -12.17 -2.69 9.40
N ALA A 41 -11.85 -3.85 9.96
CA ALA A 41 -12.84 -4.91 10.12
C ALA A 41 -13.79 -4.64 11.30
N ASP A 42 -13.25 -4.22 12.43
CA ASP A 42 -14.01 -4.09 13.66
C ASP A 42 -14.29 -2.63 14.00
N ARG A 43 -15.35 -2.42 14.77
CA ARG A 43 -15.55 -1.15 15.46
C ARG A 43 -14.48 -0.97 16.52
N GLY A 44 -13.82 0.18 16.55
CA GLY A 44 -12.85 0.48 17.59
C GLY A 44 -11.80 1.49 17.16
N GLN A 45 -10.62 1.41 17.77
CA GLN A 45 -9.52 2.33 17.53
C GLN A 45 -8.35 1.62 16.85
N TYR A 46 -7.91 2.16 15.73
CA TYR A 46 -6.74 1.69 15.00
C TYR A 46 -5.65 2.75 15.02
N ALA A 47 -4.38 2.34 14.99
CA ALA A 47 -3.27 3.24 14.74
C ALA A 47 -2.55 2.85 13.45
N ILE A 48 -2.39 3.82 12.53
CA ILE A 48 -1.50 3.70 11.38
C ILE A 48 -0.15 4.28 11.78
N LYS A 49 0.92 3.58 11.42
CA LYS A 49 2.30 4.06 11.53
C LYS A 49 2.96 4.02 10.16
N LEU A 50 3.40 5.18 9.67
CA LEU A 50 4.19 5.29 8.45
C LEU A 50 5.67 5.35 8.83
N TYR A 51 6.46 4.56 8.12
CA TYR A 51 7.89 4.56 8.24
C TYR A 51 8.54 4.83 6.88
N ALA A 52 9.67 5.53 6.87
CA ALA A 52 10.43 5.77 5.65
C ALA A 52 11.94 5.77 5.92
N LYS A 53 12.73 5.54 4.88
CA LYS A 53 14.17 5.78 4.85
C LYS A 53 14.58 6.27 3.47
N GLU A 54 15.64 7.06 3.44
CA GLU A 54 16.31 7.47 2.22
C GLU A 54 17.64 6.70 2.12
N GLY A 55 17.93 6.17 0.93
CA GLY A 55 19.20 5.50 0.62
C GLY A 55 19.36 4.06 1.15
N GLU A 56 20.55 3.50 0.91
CA GLU A 56 20.87 2.08 1.18
C GLU A 56 21.20 1.77 2.65
N ASN A 57 20.88 2.65 3.61
CA ASN A 57 21.29 2.43 4.99
C ASN A 57 20.60 1.16 5.54
N PRO A 58 21.35 0.08 5.84
CA PRO A 58 20.77 -1.18 6.24
C PRO A 58 20.53 -1.13 7.76
N GLY A 59 19.29 -0.94 8.19
CA GLY A 59 18.98 -1.25 9.58
C GLY A 59 17.64 -0.79 10.14
N ARG A 60 17.09 0.36 9.72
CA ARG A 60 15.84 0.85 10.31
C ARG A 60 15.11 1.84 9.42
N LEU A 61 13.79 1.67 9.29
CA LEU A 61 12.91 2.74 8.79
C LEU A 61 12.61 3.70 9.96
N ASP A 62 12.70 5.00 9.73
CA ASP A 62 12.34 6.00 10.72
C ASP A 62 10.83 6.21 10.74
N ASN A 63 10.27 6.43 11.94
CA ASN A 63 8.85 6.72 12.09
C ASN A 63 8.58 8.15 11.59
N VAL A 64 7.82 8.24 10.49
CA VAL A 64 7.52 9.52 9.83
C VAL A 64 6.29 10.15 10.47
N CYS A 65 5.21 9.38 10.61
CA CYS A 65 3.97 9.87 11.19
C CYS A 65 3.10 8.72 11.73
N ASN A 66 2.22 9.07 12.67
CA ASN A 66 1.24 8.15 13.24
C ASN A 66 -0.14 8.79 13.23
N TYR A 67 -1.16 8.02 12.84
CA TYR A 67 -2.55 8.46 12.86
C TYR A 67 -3.39 7.54 13.74
N LEU A 68 -4.31 8.12 14.51
CA LEU A 68 -5.34 7.38 15.25
C LEU A 68 -6.64 7.42 14.45
N ILE A 69 -7.18 6.25 14.11
CA ILE A 69 -8.46 6.10 13.45
C ILE A 69 -9.49 5.62 14.47
N ARG A 70 -10.65 6.27 14.50
CA ARG A 70 -11.81 5.85 15.29
C ARG A 70 -12.88 5.32 14.33
N HIS A 71 -12.95 4.00 14.21
CA HIS A 71 -13.96 3.34 13.39
C HIS A 71 -15.24 3.11 14.19
N ALA A 72 -16.32 3.78 13.82
CA ALA A 72 -17.64 3.67 14.45
C ALA A 72 -18.66 2.87 13.62
N GLY A 73 -18.27 2.40 12.44
CA GLY A 73 -19.13 1.61 11.55
C GLY A 73 -19.43 0.20 12.08
N PRO A 74 -20.32 -0.53 11.40
CA PRO A 74 -20.57 -1.93 11.73
C PRO A 74 -19.29 -2.74 11.58
N ALA A 75 -19.10 -3.74 12.45
CA ALA A 75 -18.06 -4.72 12.22
C ALA A 75 -18.42 -5.50 10.94
N ALA A 76 -17.54 -5.41 9.96
CA ALA A 76 -17.61 -6.19 8.73
C ALA A 76 -16.27 -6.90 8.59
N VAL A 77 -16.23 -8.09 8.01
CA VAL A 77 -14.94 -8.68 7.64
C VAL A 77 -14.71 -8.32 6.18
N PRO A 78 -14.20 -7.10 5.86
CA PRO A 78 -13.75 -6.86 4.51
C PRO A 78 -12.68 -7.91 4.22
N PRO A 79 -12.67 -8.53 3.03
CA PRO A 79 -11.59 -9.45 2.69
C PRO A 79 -10.26 -8.73 2.85
N ASN A 80 -9.19 -9.47 3.18
CA ASN A 80 -7.86 -8.87 3.22
C ASN A 80 -7.47 -8.39 1.81
N PHE A 81 -6.57 -7.41 1.73
CA PHE A 81 -5.87 -7.19 0.47
C PHE A 81 -5.07 -8.46 0.13
N PRO A 82 -4.97 -8.83 -1.17
CA PRO A 82 -4.12 -9.93 -1.56
C PRO A 82 -2.67 -9.66 -1.14
N THR A 83 -1.94 -10.71 -0.79
CA THR A 83 -0.50 -10.59 -0.55
C THR A 83 0.19 -10.20 -1.85
N ILE A 84 0.93 -9.10 -1.82
CA ILE A 84 1.69 -8.59 -2.96
C ILE A 84 3.16 -8.54 -2.52
N HIS A 85 4.07 -8.98 -3.39
CA HIS A 85 5.50 -8.87 -3.09
C HIS A 85 5.89 -7.40 -2.87
N ASP A 86 6.67 -7.15 -1.82
CA ASP A 86 7.13 -5.83 -1.37
C ASP A 86 6.03 -4.86 -0.88
N ASP A 87 4.80 -5.33 -0.64
CA ASP A 87 3.68 -4.54 -0.08
C ASP A 87 3.33 -3.24 -0.84
N GLN A 88 3.78 -3.10 -2.09
CA GLN A 88 3.58 -1.93 -2.93
C GLN A 88 2.63 -2.23 -4.10
N LEU A 89 1.58 -1.42 -4.25
CA LEU A 89 0.79 -1.40 -5.49
C LEU A 89 1.26 -0.30 -6.44
N GLY A 90 1.03 -0.54 -7.73
CA GLY A 90 1.24 0.43 -8.80
C GLY A 90 2.61 0.35 -9.46
N LYS A 91 2.95 1.43 -10.18
CA LYS A 91 4.18 1.53 -10.98
C LYS A 91 5.40 1.56 -10.05
N ARG A 92 6.30 0.58 -10.18
CA ARG A 92 7.67 0.74 -9.66
C ARG A 92 8.45 1.56 -10.67
N PHE A 93 8.59 2.87 -10.41
CA PHE A 93 9.20 3.81 -11.35
C PHE A 93 10.53 3.32 -11.92
N ILE A 94 11.44 2.84 -11.06
CA ILE A 94 12.75 2.31 -11.47
C ILE A 94 12.61 1.14 -12.46
N ASN A 95 11.78 0.14 -12.15
CA ASN A 95 11.66 -1.05 -13.00
C ASN A 95 10.92 -0.73 -14.30
N CYS A 96 9.82 0.03 -14.24
CA CYS A 96 9.06 0.37 -15.43
C CYS A 96 9.86 1.27 -16.38
N ASP A 97 10.66 2.19 -15.85
CA ASP A 97 11.54 3.04 -16.67
C ASP A 97 12.72 2.24 -17.23
N HIS A 98 13.27 1.29 -16.46
CA HIS A 98 14.33 0.38 -16.91
C HIS A 98 13.89 -0.59 -18.02
N PHE A 99 12.68 -1.16 -17.90
CA PHE A 99 12.13 -2.10 -18.88
C PHE A 99 11.34 -1.42 -20.00
N HIS A 100 11.17 -0.09 -19.94
CA HIS A 100 10.38 0.68 -20.90
C HIS A 100 8.93 0.17 -21.06
N ILE A 101 8.34 -0.32 -19.97
CA ILE A 101 6.95 -0.81 -19.95
C ILE A 101 6.06 0.25 -19.30
N GLN A 102 5.01 0.65 -20.01
CA GLN A 102 4.06 1.64 -19.52
C GLN A 102 2.63 1.08 -19.51
N ALA A 103 1.93 1.19 -18.38
CA ALA A 103 0.50 0.89 -18.34
C ALA A 103 -0.28 1.92 -19.19
N VAL A 104 -1.16 1.43 -20.07
CA VAL A 104 -1.96 2.26 -21.00
C VAL A 104 -3.44 2.23 -20.65
N SER A 105 -3.95 1.10 -20.14
CA SER A 105 -5.39 0.96 -19.87
C SER A 105 -5.83 1.53 -18.52
N HIS A 106 -5.03 1.32 -17.48
CA HIS A 106 -5.36 1.67 -16.10
C HIS A 106 -4.10 2.24 -15.48
N ILE A 107 -4.07 3.57 -15.32
CA ILE A 107 -2.92 4.29 -14.75
C ILE A 107 -2.97 4.20 -13.22
N ASP A 108 -4.19 4.08 -12.67
CA ASP A 108 -4.41 3.81 -11.26
C ASP A 108 -3.97 2.39 -10.87
N ASP A 109 -3.49 2.29 -9.65
CA ASP A 109 -3.03 1.04 -9.03
C ASP A 109 -4.17 0.11 -8.60
N ILE A 110 -5.39 0.66 -8.50
CA ILE A 110 -6.61 -0.07 -8.15
C ILE A 110 -7.63 0.13 -9.24
N VAL A 111 -8.06 -0.98 -9.81
CA VAL A 111 -9.14 -1.04 -10.79
C VAL A 111 -10.40 -1.51 -10.08
N TYR A 112 -11.40 -0.64 -9.98
CA TYR A 112 -12.75 -1.01 -9.54
C TYR A 112 -13.54 -1.52 -10.74
N THR A 113 -14.16 -2.70 -10.61
CA THR A 113 -14.96 -3.30 -11.67
C THR A 113 -16.08 -4.13 -11.06
N ASP A 114 -17.22 -4.20 -11.73
CA ASP A 114 -18.31 -5.16 -11.51
C ASP A 114 -18.36 -6.23 -12.62
N GLN A 115 -17.43 -6.17 -13.57
CA GLN A 115 -17.34 -7.06 -14.72
C GLN A 115 -16.58 -8.35 -14.37
N ALA A 116 -16.98 -9.46 -14.99
CA ALA A 116 -16.30 -10.75 -14.84
C ALA A 116 -14.91 -10.78 -15.50
N GLN A 117 -14.58 -9.80 -16.34
CA GLN A 117 -13.31 -9.70 -17.04
C GLN A 117 -12.82 -8.26 -17.04
N VAL A 118 -11.52 -8.09 -16.79
CA VAL A 118 -10.80 -6.81 -16.93
C VAL A 118 -9.60 -7.05 -17.84
N VAL A 119 -9.39 -6.13 -18.80
CA VAL A 119 -8.25 -6.19 -19.72
C VAL A 119 -7.23 -5.13 -19.33
N PHE A 120 -6.01 -5.57 -19.09
CA PHE A 120 -4.86 -4.69 -18.85
C PHE A 120 -4.05 -4.56 -20.14
N ARG A 121 -3.67 -3.33 -20.50
CA ARG A 121 -2.82 -3.04 -21.65
C ARG A 121 -1.58 -2.30 -21.19
N PHE A 122 -0.45 -2.75 -21.71
CA PHE A 122 0.86 -2.15 -21.50
C PHE A 122 1.49 -1.86 -22.86
N ALA A 123 2.09 -0.68 -22.99
CA ALA A 123 2.99 -0.36 -24.10
C ALA A 123 4.38 -0.91 -23.75
N THR A 124 5.03 -1.46 -24.77
CA THR A 124 6.44 -1.87 -24.77
C THR A 124 7.17 -1.07 -25.86
N PRO A 125 8.51 -1.09 -25.90
CA PRO A 125 9.27 -0.52 -27.02
C PRO A 125 8.86 -1.06 -28.39
#